data_AF-A0AAJ7JHY9-F1
#
_entry.id   AF-A0AAJ7JHY9-F1
#
_cell.length_a   1.000
_cell.length_b   1.000
_cell.length_c   1.000
_cell.angle_alpha   90.00
_cell.angle_beta   90.00
_cell.angle_gamma   90.00
#
_symmetry.space_group_name_H-M   'P 1'
#
loop_
_entity.id
_entity.type
_entity.pdbx_description
1 polymer ?
#
loop_
_entity_poly.entity_id
_entity_poly.type
_entity_poly.pdbx_seq_one_letter_code
_entity_poly.pdbx_strand_id
1 'polypeptide(L)'
;MGFIDDELQEVSKLCQNVIDGSRLVSCVRTMVRVEITRTKFKTIIVCIQFPENYPSDPLLIELKSKTLSVKLLDGLTEVCERECKKLLGKAQVLPILKFIRNFIDENPLICCYDEISAVKNILQNDDELKLKQKYSCIGLKVQEGLYYFKAKIEVSDNYPVTCVTIEDADTNFPPLFTRHFLGQAREIARQCVEPPLRKKSQSPFTPSPSLKIVASFLIQSVKSLPREHCQSCRQTCLPANPENAERNETADMHVERLYCGHLFHLQCLVKYMKTPPFHGGKKCPTCKQRIYHEKWGVSDRLAEARWAHQQARARELAEVEDFFN
;
A
#
# COMPACT_ATOMS: atom_id res chain seq x y z
N MET A 1 56.40 -0.14 -1.12
CA MET A 1 54.99 -0.21 -1.54
C MET A 1 54.26 0.85 -0.73
N GLY A 2 53.43 1.68 -1.37
CA GLY A 2 52.73 2.75 -0.66
C GLY A 2 51.56 2.17 0.12
N PHE A 3 51.11 2.86 1.18
CA PHE A 3 49.96 2.44 1.99
C PHE A 3 48.72 2.07 1.14
N ILE A 4 48.46 2.85 0.09
CA ILE A 4 47.36 2.62 -0.86
C ILE A 4 47.55 1.29 -1.61
N ASP A 5 48.77 0.91 -2.02
CA ASP A 5 49.00 -0.35 -2.74
C ASP A 5 48.71 -1.57 -1.86
N ASP A 6 49.09 -1.50 -0.58
CA ASP A 6 48.88 -2.57 0.39
C ASP A 6 47.37 -2.75 0.64
N GLU A 7 46.63 -1.65 0.82
CA GLU A 7 45.17 -1.69 0.97
C GLU A 7 44.46 -2.17 -0.31
N LEU A 8 44.91 -1.76 -1.50
CA LEU A 8 44.34 -2.24 -2.76
C LEU A 8 44.58 -3.75 -2.96
N GLN A 9 45.75 -4.26 -2.60
CA GLN A 9 46.02 -5.70 -2.62
C GLN A 9 45.11 -6.45 -1.64
N GLU A 10 44.90 -5.89 -0.44
CA GLU A 10 44.00 -6.46 0.55
C GLU A 10 42.55 -6.49 0.03
N VAL A 11 42.05 -5.37 -0.49
CA VAL A 11 40.72 -5.27 -1.10
C VAL A 11 40.57 -6.27 -2.25
N SER A 12 41.55 -6.37 -3.14
CA SER A 12 41.50 -7.29 -4.29
C SER A 12 41.42 -8.76 -3.87
N LYS A 13 42.04 -9.14 -2.74
CA LYS A 13 42.04 -10.52 -2.24
C LYS A 13 40.82 -10.83 -1.38
N LEU A 14 40.35 -9.86 -0.60
CA LEU A 14 39.38 -10.09 0.47
C LEU A 14 37.97 -9.60 0.13
N CYS A 15 37.77 -8.65 -0.78
CA CYS A 15 36.46 -8.02 -1.00
C CYS A 15 35.34 -9.04 -1.21
N GLN A 16 35.50 -9.95 -2.17
CA GLN A 16 34.47 -10.94 -2.50
C GLN A 16 34.28 -12.02 -1.42
N ASN A 17 35.30 -12.26 -0.59
CA ASN A 17 35.26 -13.25 0.47
C ASN A 17 34.67 -12.70 1.78
N VAL A 18 34.94 -11.44 2.08
CA VAL A 18 34.53 -10.77 3.32
C VAL A 18 33.16 -10.11 3.19
N ILE A 19 32.82 -9.64 1.99
CA ILE A 19 31.57 -8.93 1.72
C ILE A 19 30.72 -9.78 0.78
N ASP A 20 29.77 -10.49 1.37
CA ASP A 20 28.83 -11.34 0.65
C ASP A 20 28.04 -10.56 -0.40
N GLY A 21 27.89 -11.14 -1.60
CA GLY A 21 27.23 -10.51 -2.74
C GLY A 21 27.99 -9.32 -3.36
N SER A 22 29.28 -9.13 -3.02
CA SER A 22 30.10 -8.10 -3.63
C SER A 22 30.82 -8.57 -4.90
N ARG A 23 30.98 -7.65 -5.84
CA ARG A 23 31.73 -7.82 -7.08
C ARG A 23 32.65 -6.61 -7.28
N LEU A 24 33.95 -6.84 -7.20
CA LEU A 24 34.96 -5.84 -7.51
C LEU A 24 34.96 -5.54 -9.01
N VAL A 25 34.65 -4.30 -9.38
CA VAL A 25 34.56 -3.83 -10.77
C VAL A 25 35.87 -3.16 -11.20
N SER A 26 36.46 -2.36 -10.31
CA SER A 26 37.74 -1.69 -10.52
C SER A 26 38.48 -1.58 -9.20
N CYS A 27 39.79 -1.79 -9.22
CA CYS A 27 40.66 -1.65 -8.06
C CYS A 27 41.99 -1.05 -8.52
N VAL A 28 42.03 0.28 -8.61
CA VAL A 28 43.21 1.02 -9.06
C VAL A 28 43.50 2.17 -8.09
N ARG A 29 44.71 2.72 -8.11
CA ARG A 29 45.15 3.80 -7.21
C ARG A 29 44.26 5.04 -7.21
N THR A 30 43.59 5.33 -8.32
CA THR A 30 42.69 6.49 -8.42
C THR A 30 41.28 6.19 -7.92
N MET A 31 40.83 4.93 -8.00
CA MET A 31 39.46 4.57 -7.71
C MET A 31 39.28 3.08 -7.41
N VAL A 32 38.48 2.80 -6.39
CA VAL A 32 37.91 1.47 -6.13
C VAL A 32 36.42 1.51 -6.44
N ARG A 33 35.95 0.56 -7.24
CA ARG A 33 34.53 0.41 -7.58
C ARG A 33 34.06 -0.99 -7.25
N VAL A 34 33.07 -1.08 -6.39
CA VAL A 34 32.49 -2.34 -5.92
C VAL A 34 30.99 -2.30 -6.12
N GLU A 35 30.43 -3.35 -6.71
CA GLU A 35 28.99 -3.58 -6.77
C GLU A 35 28.60 -4.53 -5.63
N ILE A 36 27.66 -4.12 -4.78
CA ILE A 36 27.11 -4.94 -3.70
C ILE A 36 25.67 -5.27 -4.06
N THR A 37 25.38 -6.55 -4.24
CA THR A 37 24.05 -7.05 -4.60
C THR A 37 23.51 -7.97 -3.52
N ARG A 38 22.38 -7.59 -2.91
CA ARG A 38 21.64 -8.47 -1.98
C ARG A 38 20.45 -9.14 -2.67
N THR A 39 19.70 -8.36 -3.43
CA THR A 39 18.62 -8.84 -4.31
C THR A 39 18.68 -8.07 -5.62
N LYS A 40 17.90 -8.48 -6.64
CA LYS A 40 17.85 -7.76 -7.93
C LYS A 40 17.48 -6.27 -7.78
N PHE A 41 16.78 -5.91 -6.72
CA PHE A 41 16.37 -4.53 -6.44
C PHE A 41 17.29 -3.83 -5.42
N LYS A 42 17.92 -4.58 -4.51
CA LYS A 42 18.88 -4.05 -3.52
C LYS A 42 20.31 -4.18 -4.06
N THR A 43 20.64 -3.38 -5.07
CA THR A 43 21.98 -3.30 -5.66
C THR A 43 22.54 -1.89 -5.52
N ILE A 44 23.74 -1.77 -4.95
CA ILE A 44 24.47 -0.51 -4.80
C ILE A 44 25.83 -0.63 -5.47
N ILE A 45 26.18 0.37 -6.27
CA ILE A 45 27.51 0.57 -6.82
C ILE A 45 28.19 1.61 -5.93
N VAL A 46 29.26 1.18 -5.27
CA VAL A 46 30.11 2.02 -4.42
C VAL A 46 31.31 2.46 -5.25
N CYS A 47 31.46 3.76 -5.44
CA CYS A 47 32.64 4.38 -6.03
C CYS A 47 33.42 5.08 -4.92
N ILE A 48 34.70 4.73 -4.78
CA ILE A 48 35.58 5.24 -3.74
C ILE A 48 36.79 5.86 -4.43
N GLN A 49 37.14 7.09 -4.05
CA GLN A 49 38.35 7.78 -4.50
C GLN A 49 39.23 8.15 -3.31
N PHE A 50 40.53 8.07 -3.52
CA PHE A 50 41.52 8.41 -2.49
C PHE A 50 41.89 9.89 -2.62
N PRO A 51 41.77 10.70 -1.54
CA PRO A 51 42.32 12.05 -1.51
C PRO A 51 43.86 12.03 -1.49
N GLU A 52 44.49 13.15 -1.83
CA GLU A 52 45.96 13.25 -1.90
C GLU A 52 46.66 12.91 -0.58
N ASN A 53 46.07 13.29 0.57
CA ASN A 53 46.65 13.02 1.90
C ASN A 53 46.09 11.74 2.55
N TYR A 54 45.51 10.81 1.80
CA TYR A 54 45.07 9.53 2.36
C TYR A 54 46.27 8.75 2.96
N PRO A 55 46.17 8.15 4.18
CA PRO A 55 44.97 7.89 4.98
C PRO A 55 44.62 8.95 6.05
N SER A 56 45.28 10.11 6.05
CA SER A 56 44.99 11.20 7.01
C SER A 56 43.67 11.90 6.73
N ASP A 57 43.25 11.90 5.46
CA ASP A 57 41.94 12.38 5.02
C ASP A 57 40.95 11.21 4.80
N PRO A 58 39.64 11.44 4.98
CA PRO A 58 38.62 10.42 4.74
C PRO A 58 38.47 10.11 3.24
N LEU A 59 38.06 8.87 2.92
CA LEU A 59 37.71 8.50 1.55
C LEU A 59 36.58 9.37 0.98
N LEU A 60 36.65 9.67 -0.32
CA LEU A 60 35.55 10.26 -1.07
C LEU A 60 34.66 9.14 -1.60
N ILE A 61 33.39 9.14 -1.21
CA ILE A 61 32.45 8.05 -1.51
C ILE A 61 31.30 8.58 -2.34
N GLU A 62 30.95 7.85 -3.39
CA GLU A 62 29.77 8.11 -4.20
C GLU A 62 28.98 6.79 -4.36
N LEU A 63 27.71 6.81 -3.95
CA LEU A 63 26.83 5.65 -4.02
C LEU A 63 25.84 5.80 -5.18
N LYS A 64 25.75 4.78 -6.03
CA LYS A 64 24.82 4.74 -7.18
C LYS A 64 23.95 3.50 -7.13
N SER A 65 22.69 3.63 -7.51
CA SER A 65 21.80 2.51 -7.73
C SER A 65 20.88 2.80 -8.90
N LYS A 66 20.44 1.75 -9.61
CA LYS A 66 19.42 1.86 -10.65
C LYS A 66 17.99 1.81 -10.07
N THR A 67 17.85 1.34 -8.83
CA THR A 67 16.58 0.92 -8.24
C THR A 67 16.28 1.61 -6.91
N LEU A 68 17.31 1.96 -6.13
CA LEU A 68 17.13 2.66 -4.85
C LEU A 68 17.02 4.18 -5.03
N SER A 69 16.34 4.82 -4.09
CA SER A 69 16.14 6.28 -4.04
C SER A 69 17.47 7.04 -3.97
N VAL A 70 17.60 8.10 -4.77
CA VAL A 70 18.76 9.01 -4.72
C VAL A 70 18.90 9.64 -3.33
N LYS A 71 17.80 10.09 -2.72
CA LYS A 71 17.81 10.70 -1.38
C LYS A 71 18.33 9.75 -0.31
N LEU A 72 18.01 8.47 -0.43
CA LEU A 72 18.53 7.44 0.48
C LEU A 72 20.04 7.28 0.29
N LEU A 73 20.51 7.25 -0.96
CA LEU A 73 21.93 7.08 -1.28
C LEU A 73 22.74 8.29 -0.82
N ASP A 74 22.23 9.51 -0.98
CA ASP A 74 22.86 10.74 -0.51
C ASP A 74 23.01 10.69 1.02
N GLY A 75 21.92 10.39 1.74
CA GLY A 75 21.94 10.24 3.20
C GLY A 75 22.87 9.12 3.67
N LEU A 76 22.93 7.99 2.97
CA LEU A 76 23.87 6.91 3.29
C LEU A 76 25.32 7.31 3.01
N THR A 77 25.56 8.10 1.97
CA THR A 77 26.90 8.65 1.65
C THR A 77 27.40 9.53 2.80
N GLU A 78 26.57 10.46 3.29
CA GLU A 78 26.88 11.31 4.45
C GLU A 78 27.16 10.50 5.74
N VAL A 79 26.48 9.37 5.91
CA VAL A 79 26.75 8.44 7.03
C VAL A 79 28.11 7.76 6.82
N CYS A 80 28.41 7.28 5.62
CA CYS A 80 29.69 6.63 5.33
C CYS A 80 30.88 7.60 5.49
N GLU A 81 30.75 8.85 5.05
CA GLU A 81 31.77 9.89 5.24
C GLU A 81 32.05 10.15 6.74
N ARG A 82 31.01 10.11 7.58
CA ARG A 82 31.17 10.23 9.04
C ARG A 82 31.87 9.02 9.64
N GLU A 83 31.61 7.81 9.13
CA GLU A 83 32.35 6.61 9.56
C GLU A 83 33.82 6.64 9.11
N CYS A 84 34.11 7.14 7.90
CA CYS A 84 35.50 7.34 7.44
C CYS A 84 36.30 8.24 8.37
N LYS A 85 35.70 9.34 8.87
CA LYS A 85 36.35 10.25 9.83
C LYS A 85 36.74 9.58 11.15
N LYS A 86 36.16 8.44 11.50
CA LYS A 86 36.56 7.65 12.68
C LYS A 86 37.74 6.71 12.41
N LEU A 87 38.05 6.49 11.14
CA LEU A 87 39.07 5.55 10.65
C LEU A 87 40.31 6.25 10.10
N LEU A 88 40.51 7.54 10.40
CA LEU A 88 41.68 8.29 9.95
C LEU A 88 42.99 7.63 10.42
N GLY A 89 43.98 7.61 9.53
CA GLY A 89 45.27 6.94 9.75
C GLY A 89 45.24 5.41 9.62
N LYS A 90 44.09 4.81 9.26
CA LYS A 90 43.92 3.37 9.03
C LYS A 90 43.34 3.11 7.64
N ALA A 91 43.36 1.85 7.20
CA ALA A 91 42.67 1.40 5.99
C ALA A 91 41.14 1.56 6.17
N GLN A 92 40.48 2.17 5.19
CA GLN A 92 39.08 2.57 5.27
C GLN A 92 38.18 1.80 4.30
N VAL A 93 38.71 1.27 3.19
CA VAL A 93 37.91 0.72 2.07
C VAL A 93 37.08 -0.50 2.52
N LEU A 94 37.72 -1.55 3.04
CA LEU A 94 37.01 -2.76 3.47
C LEU A 94 36.02 -2.50 4.63
N PRO A 95 36.38 -1.75 5.69
CA PRO A 95 35.45 -1.38 6.74
C PRO A 95 34.18 -0.69 6.22
N ILE A 96 34.32 0.25 5.28
CA ILE A 96 33.18 0.98 4.72
C ILE A 96 32.32 0.10 3.82
N LEU A 97 32.93 -0.74 2.98
CA LEU A 97 32.16 -1.68 2.16
C LEU A 97 31.37 -2.67 3.03
N LYS A 98 31.96 -3.14 4.14
CA LYS A 98 31.28 -3.97 5.13
C LYS A 98 30.15 -3.21 5.83
N PHE A 99 30.39 -1.95 6.19
CA PHE A 99 29.35 -1.08 6.76
C PHE A 99 28.15 -0.92 5.83
N ILE A 100 28.38 -0.63 4.55
CA ILE A 100 27.32 -0.51 3.53
C ILE A 100 26.55 -1.83 3.39
N ARG A 101 27.26 -2.96 3.34
CA ARG A 101 26.62 -4.28 3.26
C ARG A 101 25.72 -4.57 4.46
N ASN A 102 26.22 -4.29 5.67
CA ASN A 102 25.46 -4.46 6.90
C ASN A 102 24.23 -3.54 6.94
N PHE A 103 24.38 -2.29 6.49
CA PHE A 103 23.26 -1.36 6.39
C PHE A 103 22.13 -1.91 5.50
N ILE A 104 22.46 -2.52 4.35
CA ILE A 104 21.46 -3.15 3.46
C ILE A 104 20.73 -4.32 4.16
N ASP A 105 21.43 -5.12 4.96
CA ASP A 105 20.83 -6.25 5.69
C ASP A 105 19.95 -5.79 6.86
N GLU A 106 20.38 -4.77 7.60
CA GLU A 106 19.64 -4.27 8.77
C GLU A 106 18.42 -3.41 8.39
N ASN A 107 18.38 -2.90 7.16
CA ASN A 107 17.34 -2.00 6.66
C ASN A 107 16.64 -2.59 5.42
N PRO A 108 15.87 -3.68 5.53
CA PRO A 108 15.25 -4.30 4.37
C PRO A 108 14.21 -3.42 3.68
N LEU A 109 13.64 -2.40 4.36
CA LEU A 109 12.65 -1.47 3.79
C LEU A 109 13.25 -0.40 2.86
N ILE A 110 14.57 -0.39 2.64
CA ILE A 110 15.20 0.57 1.71
C ILE A 110 14.64 0.48 0.28
N CYS A 111 14.11 -0.69 -0.11
CA CYS A 111 13.53 -0.91 -1.44
C CYS A 111 12.24 -0.11 -1.68
N CYS A 112 11.58 0.36 -0.62
CA CYS A 112 10.35 1.15 -0.70
C CYS A 112 10.48 2.52 -0.01
N TYR A 113 11.71 3.05 0.10
CA TYR A 113 12.00 4.32 0.77
C TYR A 113 11.14 5.50 0.26
N ASP A 114 11.02 5.65 -1.06
CA ASP A 114 10.24 6.73 -1.66
C ASP A 114 8.73 6.56 -1.42
N GLU A 115 8.25 5.32 -1.43
CA GLU A 115 6.85 5.01 -1.13
C GLU A 115 6.52 5.28 0.33
N ILE A 116 7.39 4.89 1.26
CA ILE A 116 7.26 5.21 2.69
C ILE A 116 7.19 6.72 2.88
N SER A 117 8.07 7.47 2.22
CA SER A 117 8.08 8.93 2.30
C SER A 117 6.79 9.53 1.73
N ALA A 118 6.30 9.01 0.61
CA ALA A 118 5.03 9.42 0.03
C ALA A 118 3.83 9.11 0.94
N VAL A 119 3.82 7.94 1.58
CA VAL A 119 2.76 7.56 2.52
C VAL A 119 2.77 8.50 3.73
N LYS A 120 3.94 8.79 4.31
CA LYS A 120 4.07 9.74 5.43
C LYS A 120 3.49 11.11 5.12
N ASN A 121 3.60 11.58 3.87
CA ASN A 121 3.07 12.87 3.44
C ASN A 121 1.53 12.90 3.32
N ILE A 122 0.87 11.75 3.27
CA ILE A 122 -0.60 11.63 3.16
C ILE A 122 -1.26 11.52 4.54
N LEU A 123 -0.49 11.08 5.54
CA LEU A 123 -0.98 10.91 6.91
C LEU A 123 -1.33 12.26 7.55
N GLN A 124 -2.38 12.22 8.36
CA GLN A 124 -2.80 13.36 9.19
C GLN A 124 -2.31 13.17 10.63
N ASN A 125 -2.52 14.19 11.48
CA ASN A 125 -1.95 14.27 12.83
C ASN A 125 -2.26 13.06 13.73
N ASP A 126 -3.43 12.43 13.57
CA ASP A 126 -3.86 11.29 14.39
C ASP A 126 -3.44 9.92 13.82
N ASP A 127 -2.84 9.91 12.63
CA ASP A 127 -2.39 8.69 11.97
C ASP A 127 -0.94 8.37 12.35
N GLU A 128 -0.59 7.08 12.37
CA GLU A 128 0.76 6.63 12.71
C GLU A 128 1.31 5.66 11.65
N LEU A 129 2.59 5.83 11.30
CA LEU A 129 3.35 4.90 10.47
C LEU A 129 4.64 4.47 11.18
N LYS A 130 4.64 3.25 11.71
CA LYS A 130 5.76 2.69 12.47
C LYS A 130 6.57 1.74 11.60
N LEU A 131 7.83 2.07 11.34
CA LEU A 131 8.75 1.23 10.57
C LEU A 131 9.41 0.21 11.48
N LYS A 132 9.26 -1.08 11.18
CA LYS A 132 9.93 -2.20 11.86
C LYS A 132 10.95 -2.82 10.92
N GLN A 133 12.09 -2.14 10.74
CA GLN A 133 13.15 -2.50 9.80
C GLN A 133 13.57 -3.98 9.92
N LYS A 134 13.92 -4.44 11.12
CA LYS A 134 14.38 -5.83 11.35
C LYS A 134 13.41 -6.93 10.88
N TYR A 135 12.12 -6.62 10.81
CA TYR A 135 11.08 -7.58 10.41
C TYR A 135 10.56 -7.31 9.00
N SER A 136 11.13 -6.33 8.27
CA SER A 136 10.62 -5.89 6.96
C SER A 136 9.12 -5.54 6.99
N CYS A 137 8.68 -4.87 8.05
CA CYS A 137 7.27 -4.59 8.30
C CYS A 137 6.99 -3.11 8.58
N ILE A 138 5.80 -2.66 8.23
CA ILE A 138 5.30 -1.31 8.43
C ILE A 138 3.96 -1.41 9.16
N GLY A 139 3.90 -0.88 10.38
CA GLY A 139 2.64 -0.72 11.11
C GLY A 139 1.93 0.55 10.67
N LEU A 140 0.73 0.41 10.09
CA LEU A 140 -0.13 1.52 9.69
C LEU A 140 -1.30 1.62 10.68
N LYS A 141 -1.53 2.80 11.25
CA LYS A 141 -2.72 3.13 12.02
C LYS A 141 -3.32 4.40 11.42
N VAL A 142 -4.59 4.32 11.04
CA VAL A 142 -5.36 5.43 10.47
C VAL A 142 -6.59 5.64 11.32
N GLN A 143 -6.91 6.90 11.60
CA GLN A 143 -8.05 7.26 12.43
C GLN A 143 -8.88 8.38 11.80
N GLU A 144 -10.21 8.28 11.88
CA GLU A 144 -11.14 9.32 11.44
C GLU A 144 -12.25 9.44 12.48
N GLY A 145 -12.23 10.52 13.26
CA GLY A 145 -13.09 10.64 14.44
C GLY A 145 -12.86 9.49 15.42
N LEU A 146 -13.92 8.76 15.75
CA LEU A 146 -13.86 7.57 16.62
C LEU A 146 -13.57 6.26 15.85
N TYR A 147 -13.57 6.29 14.52
CA TYR A 147 -13.27 5.13 13.70
C TYR A 147 -11.77 4.95 13.51
N TYR A 148 -11.29 3.70 13.53
CA TYR A 148 -9.89 3.40 13.26
C TYR A 148 -9.69 2.13 12.42
N PHE A 149 -8.54 2.08 11.78
CA PHE A 149 -8.00 0.89 11.14
C PHE A 149 -6.51 0.78 11.48
N LYS A 150 -6.09 -0.40 11.91
CA LYS A 150 -4.70 -0.74 12.21
C LYS A 150 -4.36 -2.00 11.43
N ALA A 151 -3.19 -2.02 10.80
CA ALA A 151 -2.69 -3.22 10.17
C ALA A 151 -1.16 -3.22 10.09
N LYS A 152 -0.60 -4.41 9.91
CA LYS A 152 0.80 -4.63 9.60
C LYS A 152 0.92 -4.88 8.09
N ILE A 153 1.71 -4.07 7.42
CA ILE A 153 2.07 -4.26 6.01
C ILE A 153 3.45 -4.87 5.96
N GLU A 154 3.57 -6.09 5.45
CA GLU A 154 4.83 -6.80 5.29
C GLU A 154 5.37 -6.62 3.87
N VAL A 155 6.68 -6.37 3.76
CA VAL A 155 7.39 -6.15 2.52
C VAL A 155 8.34 -7.33 2.29
N SER A 156 8.09 -8.09 1.23
CA SER A 156 8.91 -9.23 0.84
C SER A 156 10.32 -8.82 0.39
N ASP A 157 11.31 -9.69 0.59
CA ASP A 157 12.69 -9.44 0.14
C ASP A 157 12.83 -9.26 -1.38
N ASN A 158 11.94 -9.86 -2.16
CA ASN A 158 11.92 -9.78 -3.62
C ASN A 158 11.12 -8.58 -4.15
N TYR A 159 10.69 -7.66 -3.28
CA TYR A 159 9.98 -6.45 -3.67
C TYR A 159 10.79 -5.63 -4.69
N PRO A 160 10.16 -5.08 -5.75
CA PRO A 160 8.72 -5.03 -6.05
C PRO A 160 8.21 -6.18 -6.95
N VAL A 161 8.99 -7.25 -7.14
CA VAL A 161 8.52 -8.42 -7.93
C VAL A 161 7.40 -9.14 -7.21
N THR A 162 7.48 -9.20 -5.88
CA THR A 162 6.41 -9.65 -4.99
C THR A 162 5.69 -8.44 -4.39
N CYS A 163 4.37 -8.52 -4.25
CA CYS A 163 3.58 -7.44 -3.66
C CYS A 163 3.64 -7.44 -2.14
N VAL A 164 3.19 -6.34 -1.52
CA VAL A 164 3.04 -6.25 -0.07
C VAL A 164 1.87 -7.10 0.43
N THR A 165 2.00 -7.65 1.63
CA THR A 165 0.96 -8.42 2.31
C THR A 165 0.42 -7.62 3.51
N ILE A 166 -0.88 -7.79 3.80
CA ILE A 166 -1.53 -7.13 4.94
C ILE A 166 -1.91 -8.19 5.96
N GLU A 167 -1.38 -8.02 7.17
CA GLU A 167 -1.54 -8.90 8.32
C GLU A 167 -2.04 -8.11 9.54
N ASP A 168 -2.44 -8.84 10.59
CA ASP A 168 -2.80 -8.30 11.91
C ASP A 168 -3.76 -7.10 11.84
N ALA A 169 -4.75 -7.18 10.96
CA ALA A 169 -5.70 -6.11 10.75
C ALA A 169 -6.73 -6.04 11.87
N ASP A 170 -6.85 -4.87 12.48
CA ASP A 170 -7.76 -4.57 13.59
C ASP A 170 -8.52 -3.27 13.30
N THR A 171 -9.83 -3.28 13.53
CA THR A 171 -10.70 -2.16 13.16
C THR A 171 -12.04 -2.22 13.90
N ASN A 172 -12.60 -1.05 14.20
CA ASN A 172 -13.94 -0.93 14.79
C ASN A 172 -15.05 -0.65 13.75
N PHE A 173 -14.74 -0.72 12.46
CA PHE A 173 -15.76 -0.66 11.41
C PHE A 173 -16.61 -1.94 11.39
N PRO A 174 -17.85 -1.87 10.85
CA PRO A 174 -18.67 -3.07 10.62
C PRO A 174 -17.94 -4.13 9.76
N PRO A 175 -18.23 -5.44 9.95
CA PRO A 175 -17.50 -6.54 9.32
C PRO A 175 -17.37 -6.46 7.79
N LEU A 176 -18.40 -5.92 7.11
CA LEU A 176 -18.40 -5.69 5.68
C LEU A 176 -17.20 -4.83 5.22
N PHE A 177 -16.87 -3.78 5.97
CA PHE A 177 -15.77 -2.90 5.63
C PHE A 177 -14.41 -3.54 5.90
N THR A 178 -14.28 -4.37 6.93
CA THR A 178 -13.07 -5.17 7.15
C THR A 178 -12.78 -6.07 5.95
N ARG A 179 -13.80 -6.78 5.44
CA ARG A 179 -13.67 -7.59 4.22
C ARG A 179 -13.31 -6.74 3.00
N HIS A 180 -13.92 -5.57 2.86
CA HIS A 180 -13.62 -4.64 1.78
C HIS A 180 -12.18 -4.12 1.84
N PHE A 181 -11.71 -3.62 2.98
CA PHE A 181 -10.35 -3.10 3.14
C PHE A 181 -9.32 -4.17 2.76
N LEU A 182 -9.45 -5.37 3.34
CA LEU A 182 -8.49 -6.44 3.10
C LEU A 182 -8.59 -7.01 1.69
N GLY A 183 -9.81 -7.26 1.20
CA GLY A 183 -10.03 -7.82 -0.13
C GLY A 183 -9.55 -6.87 -1.23
N GLN A 184 -9.95 -5.60 -1.16
CA GLN A 184 -9.59 -4.60 -2.16
C GLN A 184 -8.09 -4.26 -2.10
N ALA A 185 -7.51 -4.16 -0.91
CA ALA A 185 -6.09 -3.89 -0.78
C ALA A 185 -5.22 -5.04 -1.31
N ARG A 186 -5.60 -6.31 -1.06
CA ARG A 186 -4.95 -7.48 -1.68
C ARG A 186 -5.07 -7.46 -3.19
N GLU A 187 -6.24 -7.13 -3.73
CA GLU A 187 -6.41 -7.06 -5.18
C GLU A 187 -5.60 -5.92 -5.81
N ILE A 188 -5.51 -4.75 -5.17
CA ILE A 188 -4.64 -3.66 -5.60
C ILE A 188 -3.18 -4.09 -5.60
N ALA A 189 -2.73 -4.75 -4.52
CA ALA A 189 -1.36 -5.27 -4.41
C ALA A 189 -1.06 -6.28 -5.52
N ARG A 190 -2.00 -7.21 -5.77
CA ARG A 190 -1.92 -8.23 -6.83
C ARG A 190 -1.77 -7.58 -8.21
N GLN A 191 -2.60 -6.57 -8.53
CA GLN A 191 -2.56 -5.87 -9.81
C GLN A 191 -1.23 -5.15 -10.10
N CYS A 192 -0.45 -4.84 -9.07
CA CYS A 192 0.87 -4.22 -9.24
C CYS A 192 1.93 -5.21 -9.71
N VAL A 193 1.76 -6.51 -9.45
CA VAL A 193 2.78 -7.55 -9.71
C VAL A 193 2.32 -8.70 -10.60
N GLU A 194 1.02 -8.83 -10.82
CA GLU A 194 0.42 -9.83 -11.72
C GLU A 194 -0.27 -9.16 -12.91
N PRO A 195 -0.21 -9.79 -14.10
CA PRO A 195 -0.91 -9.27 -15.26
C PRO A 195 -2.43 -9.24 -15.05
N PRO A 196 -3.13 -8.30 -15.71
CA PRO A 196 -4.58 -8.26 -15.66
C PRO A 196 -5.18 -9.54 -16.24
N LEU A 197 -6.21 -10.08 -15.57
CA LEU A 197 -6.91 -11.31 -15.99
C LEU A 197 -7.46 -11.22 -17.42
N ARG A 198 -7.80 -10.00 -17.87
CA ARG A 198 -8.18 -9.70 -19.25
C ARG A 198 -7.12 -8.81 -19.87
N LYS A 199 -6.30 -9.37 -20.77
CA LYS A 199 -5.28 -8.61 -21.51
C LYS A 199 -5.95 -7.58 -22.41
N LYS A 200 -5.69 -6.29 -22.14
CA LYS A 200 -6.16 -5.17 -22.97
C LYS A 200 -5.10 -4.66 -23.95
N SER A 201 -3.81 -4.90 -23.69
CA SER A 201 -2.72 -4.48 -24.56
C SER A 201 -1.79 -5.64 -24.92
N GLN A 202 -1.00 -5.46 -25.98
CA GLN A 202 0.05 -6.38 -26.41
C GLN A 202 1.38 -6.20 -25.66
N SER A 203 1.54 -5.13 -24.90
CA SER A 203 2.80 -4.84 -24.19
C SER A 203 3.03 -5.84 -23.05
N PRO A 204 4.29 -6.30 -22.84
CA PRO A 204 4.60 -7.17 -21.72
C PRO A 204 4.33 -6.46 -20.39
N PHE A 205 3.70 -7.17 -19.46
CA PHE A 205 3.45 -6.67 -18.12
C PHE A 205 4.76 -6.60 -17.32
N THR A 206 4.97 -5.49 -16.63
CA THR A 206 6.13 -5.28 -15.75
C THR A 206 5.66 -5.02 -14.32
N PRO A 207 6.15 -5.77 -13.33
CA PRO A 207 5.83 -5.51 -11.92
C PRO A 207 6.18 -4.08 -11.51
N SER A 208 5.38 -3.53 -10.60
CA SER A 208 5.48 -2.18 -10.10
C SER A 208 5.37 -2.14 -8.58
N PRO A 209 5.93 -1.12 -7.91
CA PRO A 209 5.81 -0.97 -6.47
C PRO A 209 4.34 -0.82 -6.03
N SER A 210 3.96 -1.54 -4.97
CA SER A 210 2.57 -1.63 -4.48
C SER A 210 2.31 -0.93 -3.15
N LEU A 211 3.33 -0.69 -2.31
CA LEU A 211 3.17 -0.17 -0.95
C LEU A 211 2.38 1.14 -0.93
N LYS A 212 2.77 2.13 -1.73
CA LYS A 212 2.14 3.44 -1.74
C LYS A 212 0.67 3.36 -2.13
N ILE A 213 0.35 2.62 -3.19
CA ILE A 213 -1.01 2.56 -3.74
C ILE A 213 -1.94 1.85 -2.75
N VAL A 214 -1.46 0.74 -2.16
CA VAL A 214 -2.19 -0.02 -1.15
C VAL A 214 -2.44 0.82 0.11
N ALA A 215 -1.39 1.44 0.66
CA ALA A 215 -1.52 2.27 1.85
C ALA A 215 -2.41 3.50 1.60
N SER A 216 -2.29 4.14 0.43
CA SER A 216 -3.14 5.28 0.05
C SER A 216 -4.61 4.90 -0.02
N PHE A 217 -4.93 3.73 -0.59
CA PHE A 217 -6.29 3.21 -0.63
C PHE A 217 -6.85 3.01 0.79
N LEU A 218 -6.08 2.38 1.68
CA LEU A 218 -6.50 2.15 3.07
C LEU A 218 -6.73 3.46 3.80
N ILE A 219 -5.79 4.40 3.72
CA ILE A 219 -5.90 5.72 4.34
C ILE A 219 -7.14 6.44 3.82
N GLN A 220 -7.29 6.55 2.50
CA GLN A 220 -8.43 7.25 1.89
C GLN A 220 -9.77 6.61 2.26
N SER A 221 -9.85 5.29 2.27
CA SER A 221 -11.10 4.58 2.60
C SER A 221 -11.51 4.83 4.05
N VAL A 222 -10.57 4.74 4.99
CA VAL A 222 -10.84 4.98 6.41
C VAL A 222 -11.26 6.43 6.67
N LYS A 223 -10.64 7.40 5.98
CA LYS A 223 -10.96 8.82 6.12
C LYS A 223 -12.28 9.23 5.47
N SER A 224 -12.69 8.55 4.40
CA SER A 224 -13.90 8.92 3.64
C SER A 224 -15.16 8.24 4.15
N LEU A 225 -15.10 6.96 4.51
CA LEU A 225 -16.28 6.15 4.84
C LEU A 225 -17.16 6.73 5.97
N PRO A 226 -16.62 7.24 7.10
CA PRO A 226 -17.46 7.82 8.15
C PRO A 226 -18.28 9.04 7.69
N ARG A 227 -17.84 9.71 6.62
CA ARG A 227 -18.48 10.90 6.04
C ARG A 227 -19.39 10.57 4.86
N GLU A 228 -19.49 9.31 4.47
CA GLU A 228 -20.32 8.88 3.36
C GLU A 228 -21.80 8.85 3.74
N HIS A 229 -22.64 9.19 2.77
CA HIS A 229 -24.08 9.28 2.93
C HIS A 229 -24.78 8.18 2.13
N CYS A 230 -25.92 7.73 2.62
CA CYS A 230 -26.78 6.80 1.90
C CYS A 230 -27.29 7.47 0.63
N GLN A 231 -27.13 6.81 -0.51
CA GLN A 231 -27.55 7.40 -1.79
C GLN A 231 -29.07 7.50 -1.97
N SER A 232 -29.85 6.85 -1.09
CA SER A 232 -31.32 6.89 -1.12
C SER A 232 -31.89 7.90 -0.11
N CYS A 233 -31.55 7.80 1.18
CA CYS A 233 -32.11 8.70 2.21
C CYS A 233 -31.24 9.93 2.51
N ARG A 234 -30.02 10.02 1.97
CA ARG A 234 -29.04 11.10 2.18
C ARG A 234 -28.56 11.31 3.62
N GLN A 235 -28.94 10.45 4.56
CA GLN A 235 -28.38 10.44 5.90
C GLN A 235 -26.99 9.77 5.91
N THR A 236 -26.17 10.10 6.91
CA THR A 236 -24.86 9.47 7.14
C THR A 236 -25.02 7.96 7.30
N CYS A 237 -24.20 7.18 6.59
CA CYS A 237 -24.27 5.72 6.66
C CYS A 237 -23.72 5.17 7.97
N LEU A 238 -22.66 5.79 8.50
CA LEU A 238 -22.04 5.38 9.75
C LEU A 238 -22.39 6.39 10.85
N PRO A 239 -22.76 5.94 12.06
CA PRO A 239 -22.98 6.83 13.19
C PRO A 239 -21.66 7.43 13.68
N ALA A 240 -21.71 8.54 14.41
CA ALA A 240 -20.49 9.16 14.97
C ALA A 240 -19.75 8.24 15.95
N ASN A 241 -20.48 7.45 16.76
CA ASN A 241 -19.91 6.44 17.65
C ASN A 241 -19.97 5.04 16.98
N PRO A 242 -18.82 4.39 16.72
CA PRO A 242 -18.73 3.04 16.14
C PRO A 242 -19.48 1.95 16.90
N GLU A 243 -19.68 2.10 18.21
CA GLU A 243 -20.45 1.14 19.02
C GLU A 243 -21.93 1.08 18.61
N ASN A 244 -22.46 2.20 18.10
CA ASN A 244 -23.83 2.28 17.61
C ASN A 244 -23.97 1.78 16.15
N ALA A 245 -22.87 1.38 15.50
CA ALA A 245 -22.89 0.94 14.12
C ALA A 245 -23.50 -0.47 14.03
N GLU A 246 -24.50 -0.63 13.16
CA GLU A 246 -25.17 -1.91 12.97
C GLU A 246 -24.21 -2.96 12.35
N ARG A 247 -23.97 -4.04 13.10
CA ARG A 247 -23.09 -5.14 12.71
C ARG A 247 -23.84 -6.33 12.13
N ASN A 248 -25.14 -6.44 12.39
CA ASN A 248 -25.99 -7.48 11.82
C ASN A 248 -26.28 -7.17 10.34
N GLU A 249 -25.78 -8.01 9.45
CA GLU A 249 -25.90 -7.84 7.99
C GLU A 249 -27.32 -8.01 7.43
N THR A 250 -28.28 -8.34 8.29
CA THR A 250 -29.70 -8.49 7.94
C THR A 250 -30.58 -7.37 8.49
N ALA A 251 -30.05 -6.51 9.35
CA ALA A 251 -30.80 -5.43 9.98
C ALA A 251 -31.00 -4.23 9.04
N ASP A 252 -32.10 -3.50 9.21
CA ASP A 252 -32.52 -2.42 8.31
C ASP A 252 -31.49 -1.30 8.15
N MET A 253 -30.81 -0.95 9.25
CA MET A 253 -29.79 0.11 9.28
C MET A 253 -28.39 -0.39 8.92
N HIS A 254 -28.23 -1.68 8.57
CA HIS A 254 -26.96 -2.19 8.09
C HIS A 254 -26.52 -1.44 6.82
N VAL A 255 -25.23 -1.14 6.72
CA VAL A 255 -24.67 -0.44 5.56
C VAL A 255 -24.19 -1.45 4.53
N GLU A 256 -24.80 -1.42 3.36
CA GLU A 256 -24.39 -2.19 2.19
C GLU A 256 -23.54 -1.31 1.26
N ARG A 257 -22.41 -1.88 0.79
CA ARG A 257 -21.55 -1.25 -0.23
C ARG A 257 -21.75 -1.93 -1.57
N LEU A 258 -22.24 -1.19 -2.55
CA LEU A 258 -22.43 -1.72 -3.91
C LEU A 258 -21.13 -1.76 -4.70
N TYR A 259 -21.08 -2.55 -5.78
CA TYR A 259 -19.92 -2.61 -6.69
C TYR A 259 -19.51 -1.27 -7.29
N CYS A 260 -20.46 -0.35 -7.45
CA CYS A 260 -20.20 1.02 -7.89
C CYS A 260 -19.52 1.90 -6.82
N GLY A 261 -19.20 1.35 -5.66
CA GLY A 261 -18.50 1.99 -4.55
C GLY A 261 -19.40 2.70 -3.54
N HIS A 262 -20.64 3.04 -3.91
CA HIS A 262 -21.53 3.84 -3.06
C HIS A 262 -22.26 3.02 -1.99
N LEU A 263 -22.57 3.69 -0.88
CA LEU A 263 -23.21 3.10 0.30
C LEU A 263 -24.72 3.32 0.36
N PHE A 264 -25.42 2.33 0.92
CA PHE A 264 -26.84 2.39 1.23
C PHE A 264 -27.13 1.75 2.59
N HIS A 265 -28.13 2.25 3.32
CA HIS A 265 -28.76 1.44 4.36
C HIS A 265 -29.53 0.29 3.68
N LEU A 266 -29.53 -0.89 4.29
CA LEU A 266 -30.15 -2.10 3.74
C LEU A 266 -31.63 -1.87 3.44
N GLN A 267 -32.40 -1.29 4.38
CA GLN A 267 -33.81 -0.97 4.15
C GLN A 267 -34.01 -0.02 2.97
N CYS A 268 -33.11 0.96 2.82
CA CYS A 268 -33.21 1.95 1.75
C CYS A 268 -32.89 1.33 0.41
N LEU A 269 -31.89 0.45 0.35
CA LEU A 269 -31.55 -0.32 -0.84
C LEU A 269 -32.74 -1.22 -1.23
N VAL A 270 -33.31 -1.97 -0.29
CA VAL A 270 -34.47 -2.85 -0.53
C VAL A 270 -35.66 -2.04 -1.07
N LYS A 271 -35.99 -0.91 -0.42
CA LYS A 271 -37.07 -0.02 -0.89
C LYS A 271 -36.77 0.53 -2.29
N TYR A 272 -35.54 0.96 -2.54
CA TYR A 272 -35.12 1.47 -3.85
C TYR A 272 -35.21 0.40 -4.95
N MET A 273 -34.82 -0.84 -4.65
CA MET A 273 -34.87 -1.96 -5.59
C MET A 273 -36.30 -2.43 -5.88
N LYS A 274 -37.25 -2.23 -4.94
CA LYS A 274 -38.67 -2.65 -5.06
C LYS A 274 -39.61 -1.57 -5.61
N THR A 275 -39.14 -0.34 -5.80
CA THR A 275 -39.94 0.77 -6.34
C THR A 275 -39.62 0.98 -7.82
N PRO A 276 -40.51 1.49 -8.68
CA PRO A 276 -40.17 1.84 -10.07
C PRO A 276 -39.24 3.08 -10.13
N PRO A 277 -38.57 3.34 -11.27
CA PRO A 277 -38.59 2.59 -12.52
C PRO A 277 -37.69 1.33 -12.47
N PHE A 278 -38.09 0.27 -13.17
CA PHE A 278 -37.33 -0.99 -13.29
C PHE A 278 -36.63 -1.15 -14.66
N HIS A 279 -37.10 -0.44 -15.70
CA HIS A 279 -36.60 -0.61 -17.07
C HIS A 279 -35.10 -0.30 -17.20
N GLY A 280 -34.35 -1.24 -17.80
CA GLY A 280 -32.91 -1.09 -18.05
C GLY A 280 -32.05 -1.41 -16.82
N GLY A 281 -32.63 -2.08 -15.83
CA GLY A 281 -32.03 -2.38 -14.53
C GLY A 281 -31.97 -1.17 -13.60
N LYS A 282 -32.04 -1.44 -12.30
CA LYS A 282 -31.83 -0.42 -11.26
C LYS A 282 -30.44 0.19 -11.36
N LYS A 283 -30.36 1.52 -11.38
CA LYS A 283 -29.10 2.27 -11.49
C LYS A 283 -28.82 3.02 -10.19
N CYS A 284 -27.56 3.16 -9.83
CA CYS A 284 -27.18 3.99 -8.70
C CYS A 284 -27.66 5.44 -8.94
N PRO A 285 -28.34 6.10 -7.99
CA PRO A 285 -28.82 7.47 -8.16
C PRO A 285 -27.70 8.46 -8.51
N THR A 286 -26.48 8.20 -8.04
CA THR A 286 -25.33 9.12 -8.14
C THR A 286 -24.49 8.83 -9.38
N CYS A 287 -23.90 7.64 -9.52
CA CYS A 287 -23.02 7.34 -10.65
C CYS A 287 -23.71 6.73 -11.87
N LYS A 288 -25.02 6.47 -11.81
CA LYS A 288 -25.84 5.89 -12.89
C LYS A 288 -25.40 4.50 -13.39
N GLN A 289 -24.39 3.88 -12.76
CA GLN A 289 -24.02 2.49 -13.02
C GLN A 289 -25.13 1.55 -12.56
N ARG A 290 -25.30 0.44 -13.28
CA ARG A 290 -26.29 -0.58 -12.90
C ARG A 290 -25.92 -1.19 -11.56
N ILE A 291 -26.90 -1.26 -10.66
CA ILE A 291 -26.78 -1.93 -9.38
C ILE A 291 -26.86 -3.42 -9.65
N TYR A 292 -25.76 -4.11 -9.37
CA TYR A 292 -25.71 -5.55 -9.27
C TYR A 292 -25.63 -5.91 -7.80
N HIS A 293 -26.50 -6.81 -7.34
CA HIS A 293 -26.45 -7.31 -5.97
C HIS A 293 -26.92 -8.75 -5.94
N GLU A 294 -26.12 -9.62 -5.33
CA GLU A 294 -26.34 -11.08 -5.31
C GLU A 294 -27.68 -11.46 -4.67
N LYS A 295 -28.05 -10.80 -3.56
CA LYS A 295 -29.34 -10.96 -2.88
C LYS A 295 -30.59 -10.54 -3.70
N TRP A 296 -30.45 -9.82 -4.82
CA TRP A 296 -31.58 -9.26 -5.59
C TRP A 296 -31.49 -9.54 -7.10
N GLY A 297 -31.10 -10.75 -7.49
CA GLY A 297 -31.12 -11.24 -8.88
C GLY A 297 -32.53 -11.44 -9.46
N VAL A 298 -33.38 -10.42 -9.45
CA VAL A 298 -34.74 -10.45 -10.03
C VAL A 298 -34.74 -9.70 -11.36
N SER A 299 -35.37 -10.25 -12.39
CA SER A 299 -35.49 -9.58 -13.69
C SER A 299 -36.42 -8.36 -13.62
N ASP A 300 -36.15 -7.34 -14.43
CA ASP A 300 -36.92 -6.09 -14.47
C ASP A 300 -38.43 -6.37 -14.64
N ARG A 301 -38.79 -7.28 -15.54
CA ARG A 301 -40.18 -7.70 -15.82
C ARG A 301 -40.87 -8.33 -14.60
N LEU A 302 -40.15 -9.17 -13.84
CA LEU A 302 -40.70 -9.81 -12.65
C LEU A 302 -40.82 -8.81 -11.48
N ALA A 303 -39.88 -7.87 -11.36
CA ALA A 303 -39.96 -6.80 -10.37
C ALA A 303 -41.16 -5.88 -10.63
N GLU A 304 -41.37 -5.51 -11.90
CA GLU A 304 -42.50 -4.67 -12.34
C GLU A 304 -43.85 -5.35 -12.09
N ALA A 305 -43.99 -6.62 -12.47
CA ALA A 305 -45.22 -7.39 -12.21
C ALA A 305 -45.55 -7.50 -10.72
N ARG A 306 -44.53 -7.76 -9.87
CA ARG A 306 -44.71 -7.82 -8.41
C ARG A 306 -45.15 -6.48 -7.82
N TRP A 307 -44.52 -5.39 -8.27
CA TRP A 307 -44.89 -4.05 -7.82
C TRP A 307 -46.30 -3.66 -8.26
N ALA A 308 -46.66 -3.92 -9.53
CA ALA A 308 -48.00 -3.64 -10.05
C ALA A 308 -49.09 -4.42 -9.29
N HIS A 309 -48.85 -5.70 -9.00
CA HIS A 309 -49.77 -6.52 -8.20
C HIS A 309 -49.89 -5.98 -6.76
N GLN A 310 -48.79 -5.57 -6.13
CA GLN A 310 -48.83 -4.97 -4.80
C GLN A 310 -49.62 -3.66 -4.80
N GLN A 311 -49.44 -2.83 -5.83
CA GLN A 311 -50.16 -1.57 -5.95
C GLN A 311 -51.65 -1.76 -6.24
N ALA A 312 -52.02 -2.75 -7.06
CA ALA A 312 -53.42 -3.12 -7.28
C ALA A 312 -54.12 -3.53 -5.97
N ARG A 313 -53.49 -4.43 -5.20
CA ARG A 313 -54.01 -4.85 -3.89
C ARG A 313 -54.14 -3.70 -2.89
N ALA A 314 -53.20 -2.75 -2.90
CA ALA A 314 -53.28 -1.59 -2.02
C ALA A 314 -54.43 -0.65 -2.40
N ARG A 315 -54.74 -0.51 -3.70
CA ARG A 315 -55.91 0.26 -4.17
C ARG A 315 -57.22 -0.43 -3.78
N GLU A 316 -57.31 -1.75 -3.95
CA GLU A 316 -58.47 -2.52 -3.51
C GLU A 316 -58.73 -2.37 -2.00
N LEU A 317 -57.68 -2.42 -1.17
CA LEU A 317 -57.82 -2.20 0.28
C LEU A 317 -58.24 -0.77 0.62
N ALA A 318 -57.70 0.23 -0.07
CA ALA A 318 -58.09 1.62 0.13
C ALA A 318 -59.56 1.87 -0.29
N GLU A 319 -60.01 1.27 -1.39
CA GLU A 319 -61.42 1.31 -1.82
C GLU A 319 -62.36 0.66 -0.78
N VAL A 320 -61.90 -0.41 -0.12
CA VAL A 320 -62.65 -1.04 0.99
C VAL A 320 -62.67 -0.13 2.22
N GLU A 321 -61.55 0.49 2.60
CA GLU A 321 -61.51 1.45 3.72
C GLU A 321 -62.39 2.67 3.47
N ASP A 322 -62.38 3.23 2.25
CA ASP A 322 -63.25 4.33 1.83
C ASP A 322 -64.73 3.94 1.83
N PHE A 323 -65.07 2.67 1.57
CA PHE A 323 -66.45 2.18 1.69
C PHE A 323 -66.96 2.16 3.14
N PHE A 324 -66.07 2.04 4.14
CA PHE A 324 -66.42 1.97 5.55
C PHE A 324 -66.34 3.33 6.29
N ASN A 325 -65.91 4.41 5.63
CA ASN A 325 -65.88 5.78 6.16
C ASN A 325 -67.04 6.64 5.62
#